data_AF-A0A2W4X7U5-F1
#
_entry.id   AF-A0A2W4X7U5-F1
#
_cell.length_a   1.000
_cell.length_b   1.000
_cell.length_c   1.000
_cell.angle_alpha   90.00
_cell.angle_beta   90.00
_cell.angle_gamma   90.00
#
_symmetry.space_group_name_H-M   'P 1'
#
loop_
_entity.id
_entity.type
_entity.pdbx_description
1 polymer ?
#
loop_
_entity_poly.entity_id
_entity_poly.type
_entity_poly.pdbx_seq_one_letter_code
_entity_poly.pdbx_strand_id
1 'polypeptide(L)'
;MLTTLLVPLTPIEGSGILLRQTPQNPQTPAYVTTYTLADDVLTITGKTSEARSEERLWFINENLRMRTSMSELTNGLRIASFCSEIRLGVKPPKAD
;
A
#
# COMPACT_ATOMS: atom_id res chain seq x y z
N MET A 1 5.86 -16.00 8.70
CA MET A 1 5.08 -15.33 7.62
C MET A 1 4.29 -14.22 8.29
N LEU A 2 4.47 -12.96 7.91
CA LEU A 2 3.64 -11.86 8.40
C LEU A 2 2.42 -11.76 7.49
N THR A 3 1.27 -12.21 7.98
CA THR A 3 -0.01 -12.11 7.27
C THR A 3 -0.79 -10.92 7.84
N THR A 4 -1.47 -10.18 6.97
CA THR A 4 -2.33 -9.07 7.38
C THR A 4 -3.62 -9.09 6.58
N LEU A 5 -4.75 -8.75 7.21
CA LEU A 5 -6.02 -8.51 6.55
C LEU A 5 -6.15 -7.02 6.21
N LEU A 6 -6.59 -6.73 4.99
CA LEU A 6 -6.93 -5.40 4.50
C LEU A 6 -8.41 -5.39 4.10
N VAL A 7 -9.17 -4.40 4.58
CA VAL A 7 -10.59 -4.23 4.26
C VAL A 7 -10.83 -2.82 3.73
N PRO A 8 -11.11 -2.63 2.43
CA PRO A 8 -11.47 -1.32 1.90
C PRO A 8 -12.93 -0.98 2.29
N LEU A 9 -13.13 0.22 2.81
CA LEU A 9 -14.42 0.85 2.99
C LEU A 9 -14.54 1.98 1.96
N THR A 10 -15.55 1.92 1.10
CA THR A 10 -15.67 2.78 -0.09
C THR A 10 -16.83 3.76 0.05
N PRO A 11 -16.68 4.84 0.84
CA PRO A 11 -17.72 5.87 0.96
C PRO A 11 -17.83 6.73 -0.30
N ILE A 12 -16.80 6.75 -1.15
CA ILE A 12 -16.70 7.58 -2.36
C ILE A 12 -16.19 6.69 -3.50
N GLU A 13 -16.68 6.90 -4.72
CA GLU A 13 -16.19 6.16 -5.88
C GLU A 13 -14.67 6.34 -6.05
N GLY A 14 -13.94 5.24 -6.17
CA GLY A 14 -12.49 5.25 -6.32
C GLY A 14 -11.71 5.74 -5.09
N SER A 15 -12.30 6.02 -3.93
CA SER A 15 -11.52 6.42 -2.74
C SER A 15 -12.19 6.05 -1.42
N GLY A 16 -11.40 5.94 -0.36
CA GLY A 16 -11.96 5.55 0.94
C GLY A 16 -10.96 5.29 2.04
N ILE A 17 -11.44 4.56 3.05
CA ILE A 17 -10.64 4.13 4.20
C ILE A 17 -10.19 2.70 3.94
N LEU A 18 -8.92 2.39 4.19
CA LEU A 18 -8.42 1.02 4.15
C LEU A 18 -8.20 0.57 5.58
N LEU A 19 -9.02 -0.32 6.11
CA LEU A 19 -8.76 -0.91 7.42
C LEU A 19 -7.64 -1.94 7.29
N ARG A 20 -6.73 -1.94 8.26
CA ARG A 20 -5.64 -2.91 8.35
C ARG A 20 -5.69 -3.61 9.70
N GLN A 21 -5.50 -4.91 9.71
CA GLN A 21 -5.35 -5.66 10.95
C GLN A 21 -4.13 -5.13 11.72
N THR A 22 -4.38 -4.54 12.88
CA THR A 22 -3.35 -4.13 13.85
C THR A 22 -3.11 -5.24 14.87
N PRO A 23 -1.92 -5.30 15.49
CA PRO A 23 -1.70 -6.13 16.67
C PRO A 23 -2.71 -5.79 17.78
N GLN A 24 -3.13 -6.77 18.57
CA GLN A 24 -3.95 -6.55 19.77
C GLN A 24 -3.10 -5.96 20.91
N ASN A 25 -2.43 -4.84 20.66
CA ASN A 25 -1.78 -4.05 21.70
C ASN A 25 -2.48 -2.70 21.80
N PRO A 26 -3.16 -2.40 22.92
CA PRO A 26 -3.85 -1.13 23.16
C PRO A 26 -2.96 0.12 23.06
N GLN A 27 -1.65 -0.03 23.20
CA GLN A 27 -0.69 1.07 23.07
C GLN A 27 -0.28 1.36 21.62
N THR A 28 -0.73 0.55 20.65
CA THR A 28 -0.41 0.77 19.24
C THR A 28 -1.08 2.06 18.77
N PRO A 29 -0.33 3.04 18.26
CA PRO A 29 -0.91 4.26 17.71
C PRO A 29 -1.93 3.92 16.62
N ALA A 30 -3.04 4.64 16.61
CA ALA A 30 -4.04 4.50 15.56
C ALA A 30 -3.37 4.76 14.19
N TYR A 31 -3.27 3.72 13.38
CA TYR A 31 -2.77 3.84 12.02
C TYR A 31 -3.96 4.09 11.09
N VAL A 32 -4.10 5.35 10.68
CA VAL A 32 -5.17 5.73 9.77
C VAL A 32 -4.67 5.57 8.36
N THR A 33 -5.37 4.77 7.57
CA THR A 33 -5.06 4.52 6.17
C THR A 33 -6.24 4.88 5.29
N THR A 34 -5.94 5.63 4.23
CA THR A 34 -6.88 5.96 3.16
C THR A 34 -6.34 5.41 1.85
N TYR A 35 -7.22 5.24 0.88
CA TYR A 35 -6.82 4.84 -0.46
C TYR A 35 -7.54 5.67 -1.53
N THR A 36 -6.93 5.75 -2.70
CA THR A 36 -7.51 6.29 -3.92
C THR A 36 -7.08 5.42 -5.09
N LEU A 37 -8.01 5.14 -5.99
CA LEU A 37 -7.82 4.43 -7.24
C LEU A 37 -8.16 5.40 -8.37
N ALA A 38 -7.14 5.83 -9.08
CA ALA A 38 -7.25 6.75 -10.21
C ALA A 38 -6.24 6.33 -11.28
N ASP A 39 -6.64 6.39 -12.56
CA ASP A 39 -5.80 6.06 -13.71
C ASP A 39 -5.07 4.70 -13.57
N ASP A 40 -5.79 3.67 -13.09
CA ASP A 40 -5.27 2.31 -12.81
C ASP A 40 -4.13 2.24 -11.77
N VAL A 41 -3.93 3.31 -10.99
CA VAL A 41 -2.98 3.37 -9.87
C VAL A 41 -3.72 3.39 -8.55
N LEU A 42 -3.48 2.37 -7.72
CA LEU A 42 -3.90 2.36 -6.33
C LEU A 42 -2.86 3.12 -5.50
N THR A 43 -3.28 4.24 -4.90
CA THR A 43 -2.49 4.98 -3.93
C THR A 43 -3.04 4.72 -2.53
N ILE A 44 -2.20 4.30 -1.60
CA ILE A 44 -2.53 4.11 -0.18
C ILE A 44 -1.71 5.12 0.61
N THR A 45 -2.36 5.93 1.43
CA THR A 45 -1.68 6.86 2.32
C THR A 45 -1.94 6.46 3.76
N GLY A 46 -0.86 6.31 4.52
CA GLY A 46 -0.88 6.01 5.95
C GLY A 46 -0.30 7.14 6.78
N LYS A 47 -0.84 7.34 7.98
CA LYS A 47 -0.28 8.29 8.96
C LYS A 47 -0.42 7.77 10.39
N THR A 48 0.65 7.94 11.17
CA THR A 48 0.64 7.90 12.64
C THR A 48 1.09 9.26 13.19
N SER A 49 1.23 9.37 14.51
CA SER A 49 1.91 10.48 15.17
C SER A 49 3.40 10.57 14.82
N GLU A 50 4.01 9.48 14.36
CA GLU A 50 5.48 9.35 14.22
C GLU A 50 5.93 9.19 12.76
N ALA A 51 5.02 8.83 11.86
CA ALA A 51 5.36 8.58 10.46
C ALA A 51 4.22 8.92 9.51
N ARG A 52 4.58 9.29 8.29
CA ARG A 52 3.69 9.35 7.13
C ARG A 52 4.23 8.39 6.08
N SER A 53 3.33 7.66 5.42
CA SER A 53 3.67 6.78 4.32
C SER A 53 2.74 7.01 3.13
N GLU A 54 3.29 6.83 1.94
CA GLU A 54 2.54 6.76 0.70
C GLU A 54 3.04 5.56 -0.09
N GLU A 55 2.12 4.74 -0.58
CA GLU A 55 2.40 3.59 -1.42
C GLU A 55 1.55 3.68 -2.68
N ARG A 56 2.17 3.42 -3.83
CA ARG A 56 1.52 3.43 -5.14
C ARG A 56 1.73 2.06 -5.77
N LEU A 57 0.65 1.45 -6.23
CA LEU A 57 0.64 0.14 -6.87
C LEU A 57 -0.05 0.25 -8.23
N TRP A 58 0.51 -0.38 -9.25
CA TRP A 58 -0.11 -0.46 -10.57
C TRP A 58 0.34 -1.73 -11.29
N PHE A 59 -0.45 -2.16 -12.26
CA PHE A 59 -0.09 -3.29 -13.11
C PHE A 59 0.54 -2.76 -14.41
N ILE A 60 1.70 -3.29 -14.78
CA ILE A 60 2.27 -3.10 -16.13
C ILE A 60 1.54 -4.01 -17.11
N ASN A 61 1.21 -5.22 -16.66
CA ASN A 61 0.36 -6.19 -17.34
C ASN A 61 -0.27 -7.14 -16.30
N GLU A 62 -1.07 -8.10 -16.75
CA GLU A 62 -1.80 -9.05 -15.87
C GLU A 62 -0.90 -9.86 -14.91
N ASN A 63 0.40 -9.98 -15.23
CA ASN A 63 1.37 -10.81 -14.53
C ASN A 63 2.51 -10.02 -13.87
N LEU A 64 2.53 -8.69 -14.01
CA LEU A 64 3.56 -7.83 -13.46
C LEU A 64 2.95 -6.61 -12.75
N ARG A 65 3.08 -6.60 -11.43
CA ARG A 65 2.71 -5.46 -10.58
C ARG A 65 3.97 -4.70 -10.15
N MET A 66 3.90 -3.39 -10.22
CA MET A 66 4.91 -2.49 -9.66
C MET A 66 4.37 -1.83 -8.41
N ARG A 67 5.29 -1.55 -7.48
CA ARG A 67 4.97 -0.88 -6.23
C ARG A 67 6.10 0.04 -5.81
N THR A 68 5.77 1.29 -5.55
CA THR A 68 6.68 2.27 -4.95
C THR A 68 6.14 2.71 -3.62
N SER A 69 7.01 2.90 -2.63
CA SER A 69 6.60 3.52 -1.37
C SER A 69 7.62 4.55 -0.90
N MET A 70 7.12 5.54 -0.17
CA MET A 70 7.90 6.50 0.58
C MET A 70 7.38 6.54 2.00
N SER A 71 8.26 6.40 2.98
CA SER A 71 7.95 6.60 4.40
C SER A 71 8.85 7.69 4.96
N GLU A 72 8.25 8.65 5.66
CA GLU A 72 8.95 9.73 6.35
C GLU A 72 8.63 9.66 7.84
N LEU A 73 9.67 9.59 8.66
CA LEU A 73 9.58 9.60 10.11
C LEU A 73 9.80 11.02 10.65
N THR A 74 9.25 11.32 11.82
CA THR A 74 9.40 12.62 12.49
C THR A 74 10.84 13.01 12.81
N ASN A 75 11.76 12.05 12.88
CA ASN A 75 13.19 12.29 13.06
C ASN A 75 13.93 12.71 11.76
N GLY A 76 13.20 12.87 10.66
CA GLY A 76 13.74 13.26 9.36
C GLY A 76 14.24 12.10 8.49
N LEU A 77 14.20 10.86 8.97
CA LEU A 77 14.53 9.69 8.15
C LEU A 77 13.47 9.50 7.06
N ARG A 78 13.94 9.36 5.82
CA ARG A 78 13.10 9.04 4.65
C ARG A 78 13.55 7.73 4.02
N ILE A 79 12.59 6.86 3.78
CA ILE A 79 12.81 5.54 3.18
C ILE A 79 11.98 5.47 1.91
N ALA A 80 12.67 5.34 0.77
CA ALA A 80 12.05 5.04 -0.51
C ALA A 80 12.23 3.55 -0.83
N SER A 81 11.23 2.94 -1.45
CA SER A 81 11.30 1.54 -1.87
C SER A 81 10.65 1.35 -3.23
N PHE A 82 11.20 0.41 -4.01
CA PHE A 82 10.66 -0.05 -5.27
C PHE A 82 10.58 -1.58 -5.23
N CYS A 83 9.46 -2.13 -5.69
CA CYS A 83 9.22 -3.56 -5.78
C CYS A 83 8.64 -3.91 -7.15
N SER A 84 9.20 -4.94 -7.78
CA SER A 84 8.64 -5.63 -8.94
C SER A 84 8.09 -6.99 -8.51
N GLU A 85 6.82 -7.24 -8.75
CA GLU A 85 6.10 -8.41 -8.25
C GLU A 85 5.52 -9.20 -9.44
N ILE A 86 6.07 -10.39 -9.70
CA ILE A 86 5.66 -11.27 -10.81
C ILE A 86 4.68 -12.33 -10.30
N ARG A 87 3.56 -12.50 -11.00
CA ARG A 87 2.58 -13.55 -10.70
C ARG A 87 3.19 -14.94 -10.93
N LEU A 88 3.23 -15.77 -9.89
CA LEU A 88 3.66 -17.17 -9.98
C LEU A 88 2.49 -18.08 -10.41
N GLY A 89 2.80 -19.24 -10.97
CA GLY A 89 1.80 -20.24 -11.39
C GLY A 89 1.12 -19.96 -12.74
N VAL A 90 1.57 -18.92 -13.46
CA VAL A 90 1.09 -18.53 -14.79
C VAL A 90 2.25 -18.41 -15.76
N LYS A 91 1.97 -18.15 -17.05
CA LYS A 91 3.02 -17.83 -18.01
C LYS A 91 3.72 -16.53 -17.56
N PRO A 92 5.07 -16.47 -17.60
CA PRO A 92 5.82 -15.27 -17.28
C PRO A 92 5.34 -14.06 -18.10
N PRO A 93 5.46 -12.83 -17.57
CA PRO A 93 5.13 -11.63 -18.32
C PRO A 93 5.95 -11.57 -19.62
N LYS A 94 5.31 -11.15 -20.72
CA LYS A 94 6.02 -10.86 -21.97
C LYS A 94 6.90 -9.63 -21.75
N ALA A 95 8.11 -9.66 -22.30
CA ALA A 95 8.90 -8.45 -22.46
C ALA A 95 8.22 -7.56 -23.51
N ASP A 96 8.20 -6.25 -23.26
CA ASP A 96 7.77 -5.26 -24.25
C ASP A 96 8.76 -5.15 -25.40
#